data_AF-A0A6C1QJY3-F1
#
_entry.id   AF-A0A6C1QJY3-F1
#
_cell.length_a   1.000
_cell.length_b   1.000
_cell.length_c   1.000
_cell.angle_alpha   90.00
_cell.angle_beta   90.00
_cell.angle_gamma   90.00
#
_symmetry.space_group_name_H-M   'P 1'
#
loop_
_entity.id
_entity.type
_entity.pdbx_description
1 polymer ?
#
loop_
_entity_poly.entity_id
_entity_poly.type
_entity_poly.pdbx_seq_one_letter_code
_entity_poly.pdbx_strand_id
1 'polypeptide(L)'
;MKNTVTFILSVVVPLVIITLILRDASRENKLLAELKEEYSQPHIPSVDHSKHEVLQRDFDNPHEITATCISCHTERGQELLNSFHFTWEREDFIEGRGVTYLGKRNLLNNFCTGIFSNEATCNRCHAGYGYSDKNFDFTNQYNVDCLVCHDNTGSYEKLRGGAGYPVPGQDFRTIVQNVGRPTKANCGYCHFHGGGGNNVKHGDLEEALLTASRQVDVHMGVDGANLECVDCHVTQNHVMKGRYYGVSSANTRRATCEQCHTAAPHLDNMLNTHVEKIACQTCHIPEYAKVNATKMFWDWSTAGELEDGRAFELYDEQGNPIYQSIKGDAAWQTNVIPEYFWFNGTADHFLLSDKVDTTEAFLRINTLFGDANDPESRIYPVKVHRGRQPYDPVYLTILQAKLWDREAGRGALWIDLDWERALVEGMKYLDRPYSGQWDFVDTEMYLPVNHMVSPASEALQCQDCHTRTNGRMQFVEGAYIPGKTTNAAVDSLGVLLIIMSFLGVITHAVIRYISHRKNKVVTSS
;
A
#
# COMPACT_ATOMS: atom_id res chain seq x y z
N MET A 1 2.82 -30.30 53.28
CA MET A 1 2.13 -29.33 52.39
C MET A 1 3.02 -28.18 51.96
N LYS A 2 3.62 -27.38 52.87
CA LYS A 2 4.51 -26.25 52.47
C LYS A 2 5.62 -26.66 51.49
N ASN A 3 6.41 -27.70 51.79
CA ASN A 3 7.52 -28.12 50.92
C ASN A 3 7.07 -28.62 49.54
N THR A 4 5.90 -29.26 49.46
CA THR A 4 5.31 -29.74 48.20
C THR A 4 4.85 -28.59 47.32
N VAL A 5 4.19 -27.59 47.93
CA VAL A 5 3.74 -26.37 47.24
C VAL A 5 4.94 -25.55 46.76
N THR A 6 5.98 -25.41 47.59
CA THR A 6 7.22 -24.72 47.19
C THR A 6 7.89 -25.43 46.02
N PHE A 7 8.03 -26.76 46.06
CA PHE A 7 8.62 -27.53 44.95
C PHE A 7 7.84 -27.43 43.65
N ILE A 8 6.50 -27.49 43.72
CA ILE A 8 5.65 -27.32 42.54
C ILE A 8 5.85 -25.92 41.94
N LEU A 9 5.83 -24.86 42.76
CA LEU A 9 5.95 -23.49 42.28
C LEU A 9 7.37 -23.12 41.83
N SER A 10 8.42 -23.67 42.45
CA SER A 10 9.80 -23.29 42.16
C SER A 10 10.49 -24.18 41.13
N VAL A 11 9.98 -25.38 40.87
CA VAL A 11 10.61 -26.35 39.95
C VAL A 11 9.64 -26.78 38.86
N VAL A 12 8.48 -27.33 39.22
CA VAL A 12 7.55 -27.92 38.25
C VAL A 12 6.93 -26.85 37.35
N VAL A 13 6.42 -25.76 37.92
CA VAL A 13 5.79 -24.68 37.15
C VAL A 13 6.78 -24.01 36.19
N PRO A 14 8.00 -23.61 36.60
CA PRO A 14 9.01 -23.10 35.66
C PRO A 14 9.38 -24.10 34.58
N LEU A 15 9.56 -25.39 34.90
CA LEU A 15 9.86 -26.42 33.90
C LEU A 15 8.72 -26.58 32.88
N VAL A 16 7.46 -26.57 33.32
CA VAL A 16 6.29 -26.61 32.44
C VAL A 16 6.27 -25.37 31.54
N ILE A 17 6.48 -24.18 32.10
CA ILE A 17 6.52 -22.93 31.33
C ILE A 17 7.66 -22.97 30.28
N ILE A 18 8.87 -23.36 30.68
CA ILE A 18 10.02 -23.50 29.77
C ILE A 18 9.69 -24.52 28.68
N THR A 19 9.08 -25.66 29.01
CA THR A 19 8.72 -26.69 28.04
C THR A 19 7.69 -26.18 27.04
N LEU A 20 6.70 -25.41 27.49
CA LEU A 20 5.69 -24.79 26.62
C LEU A 20 6.34 -23.75 25.69
N ILE A 21 7.18 -22.85 26.22
CA ILE A 21 7.90 -21.85 25.42
C ILE A 21 8.80 -22.51 24.37
N LEU A 22 9.58 -23.52 24.76
CA LEU A 22 10.47 -24.23 23.83
C LEU A 22 9.68 -24.99 22.75
N ARG A 23 8.50 -25.53 23.10
CA ARG A 23 7.63 -26.20 22.14
C ARG A 23 7.07 -25.22 21.10
N ASP A 24 6.61 -24.05 21.53
CA ASP A 24 6.08 -23.04 20.61
C ASP A 24 7.18 -22.46 19.71
N ALA A 25 8.34 -22.13 20.28
CA ALA A 25 9.52 -21.72 19.51
C ALA A 25 9.96 -22.77 18.48
N SER A 26 9.92 -24.06 18.84
CA SER A 26 10.23 -25.15 17.93
C SER A 26 9.21 -25.27 16.81
N ARG A 27 7.91 -25.04 17.08
CA ARG A 27 6.85 -25.12 16.08
C ARG A 27 6.95 -23.99 15.06
N GLU A 28 7.19 -22.76 15.52
CA GLU A 28 7.35 -21.61 14.64
C GLU A 28 8.57 -21.74 13.72
N ASN A 29 9.71 -22.14 14.28
CA ASN A 29 10.92 -22.40 13.49
C ASN A 29 10.68 -23.50 12.44
N LYS A 30 9.86 -24.50 12.75
CA LYS A 30 9.49 -25.54 11.81
C LYS A 30 8.63 -25.00 10.66
N LEU A 31 7.59 -24.21 10.96
CA LEU A 31 6.73 -23.59 9.94
C LEU A 31 7.54 -22.70 9.00
N LEU A 32 8.41 -21.85 9.55
CA LEU A 32 9.25 -20.96 8.73
C LEU A 32 10.25 -21.75 7.87
N ALA A 33 10.79 -22.86 8.38
CA ALA A 33 11.65 -23.75 7.61
C ALA A 33 10.89 -24.44 6.46
N GLU A 34 9.68 -24.94 6.73
CA GLU A 34 8.80 -25.54 5.72
C GLU A 34 8.44 -24.54 4.62
N LEU A 35 8.07 -23.30 4.98
CA LEU A 35 7.78 -22.24 4.00
C LEU A 35 9.02 -21.88 3.17
N LYS A 36 10.20 -21.75 3.80
CA LYS A 36 11.44 -21.48 3.06
C LYS A 36 11.76 -22.59 2.07
N GLU A 37 11.56 -23.84 2.46
CA GLU A 37 11.73 -24.98 1.57
C GLU A 37 10.74 -24.94 0.41
N GLU A 38 9.45 -24.71 0.70
CA GLU A 38 8.38 -24.61 -0.30
C GLU A 38 8.65 -23.53 -1.34
N TYR A 39 8.92 -22.29 -0.91
CA TYR A 39 9.13 -21.16 -1.81
C TYR A 39 10.53 -21.11 -2.45
N SER A 40 11.48 -21.92 -1.97
CA SER A 40 12.79 -22.07 -2.64
C SER A 40 12.72 -22.95 -3.89
N GLN A 41 11.64 -23.72 -4.07
CA GLN A 41 11.52 -24.62 -5.21
C GLN A 41 11.25 -23.82 -6.50
N PRO A 42 12.02 -24.06 -7.57
CA PRO A 42 11.76 -23.40 -8.84
C PRO A 42 10.42 -23.87 -9.41
N HIS A 43 9.64 -22.93 -9.95
CA HIS A 43 8.42 -23.27 -10.67
C HIS A 43 8.75 -24.10 -11.93
N ILE A 44 8.11 -25.26 -12.07
CA ILE A 44 8.23 -26.10 -13.26
C ILE A 44 7.04 -25.79 -14.19
N PRO A 45 7.27 -25.24 -15.40
CA PRO A 45 6.21 -25.01 -16.36
C PRO A 45 5.50 -26.32 -16.73
N SER A 46 4.17 -26.26 -16.84
CA SER A 46 3.36 -27.41 -17.26
C SER A 46 3.42 -27.69 -18.76
N VAL A 47 3.84 -26.71 -19.55
CA VAL A 47 3.92 -26.76 -21.02
C VAL A 47 5.09 -25.92 -21.51
N ASP A 48 5.64 -26.31 -22.66
CA ASP A 48 6.70 -25.59 -23.38
C ASP A 48 6.10 -24.92 -24.63
N HIS A 49 5.84 -23.62 -24.54
CA HIS A 49 5.17 -22.84 -25.58
C HIS A 49 5.95 -22.81 -26.90
N SER A 50 7.29 -22.95 -26.87
CA SER A 50 8.14 -22.95 -28.07
C SER A 50 7.86 -24.12 -29.02
N LYS A 51 7.26 -25.21 -28.52
CA LYS A 51 6.96 -26.43 -29.29
C LYS A 51 5.63 -26.38 -30.03
N HIS A 52 4.80 -25.36 -29.80
CA HIS A 52 3.50 -25.25 -30.45
C HIS A 52 3.62 -24.54 -31.79
N GLU A 53 3.30 -25.24 -32.89
CA GLU A 53 3.37 -24.71 -34.26
C GLU A 53 2.60 -23.38 -34.44
N VAL A 54 1.46 -23.24 -33.77
CA VAL A 54 0.64 -22.01 -33.81
C VAL A 54 1.35 -20.76 -33.26
N LEU A 55 2.41 -20.96 -32.45
CA LEU A 55 3.26 -19.93 -31.84
C LEU A 55 4.62 -19.78 -32.57
N GLN A 56 4.87 -20.53 -33.64
CA GLN A 56 6.12 -20.46 -34.42
C GLN A 56 6.08 -19.48 -35.59
N ARG A 57 4.96 -18.77 -35.74
CA ARG A 57 4.74 -17.74 -36.75
C ARG A 57 5.00 -16.34 -36.22
N ASP A 58 5.03 -15.37 -37.12
CA ASP A 58 5.07 -13.96 -36.75
C ASP A 58 3.66 -13.43 -36.43
N PHE A 59 3.61 -12.45 -35.54
CA PHE A 59 2.39 -11.77 -35.14
C PHE A 59 2.56 -10.26 -35.34
N ASP A 60 1.70 -9.66 -36.15
CA ASP A 60 1.66 -8.20 -36.34
C ASP A 60 0.42 -7.56 -35.69
N ASN A 61 -0.45 -8.38 -35.11
CA ASN A 61 -1.69 -7.96 -34.46
C ASN A 61 -1.78 -8.55 -33.04
N PRO A 62 -1.79 -7.72 -31.98
CA PRO A 62 -1.87 -8.22 -30.61
C PRO A 62 -3.18 -8.94 -30.29
N HIS A 63 -4.30 -8.59 -30.93
CA HIS A 63 -5.56 -9.32 -30.76
C HIS A 63 -5.48 -10.75 -31.31
N GLU A 64 -4.66 -10.96 -32.35
CA GLU A 64 -4.41 -12.28 -32.92
C GLU A 64 -3.55 -13.15 -31.99
N ILE A 65 -2.63 -12.53 -31.25
CA ILE A 65 -1.89 -13.21 -30.17
C ILE A 65 -2.89 -13.72 -29.13
N THR A 66 -3.74 -12.84 -28.61
CA THR A 66 -4.77 -13.22 -27.63
C THR A 66 -5.71 -14.30 -28.17
N ALA A 67 -6.17 -14.17 -29.42
CA ALA A 67 -6.99 -15.19 -30.08
C ALA A 67 -6.28 -16.55 -30.15
N THR A 68 -4.97 -16.55 -30.41
CA THR A 68 -4.16 -17.76 -30.44
C THR A 68 -4.02 -18.37 -29.04
N CYS A 69 -3.76 -17.55 -28.01
CA CYS A 69 -3.68 -18.02 -26.63
C CYS A 69 -4.99 -18.68 -26.18
N ILE A 70 -6.13 -18.02 -26.37
CA ILE A 70 -7.43 -18.53 -25.90
C ILE A 70 -7.98 -19.68 -26.74
N SER A 71 -7.36 -20.02 -27.87
CA SER A 71 -7.65 -21.27 -28.60
C SER A 71 -7.30 -22.53 -27.78
N CYS A 72 -6.35 -22.41 -26.85
CA CYS A 72 -5.97 -23.45 -25.88
C CYS A 72 -6.39 -23.08 -24.44
N HIS A 73 -6.35 -21.79 -24.10
CA HIS A 73 -6.68 -21.24 -22.79
C HIS A 73 -8.12 -20.70 -22.74
N THR A 74 -9.07 -21.56 -23.08
CA THR A 74 -10.46 -21.19 -23.42
C THR A 74 -11.16 -20.32 -22.38
N GLU A 75 -10.91 -20.55 -21.09
CA GLU A 75 -11.60 -19.81 -20.03
C GLU A 75 -10.83 -18.59 -19.52
N ARG A 76 -9.53 -18.49 -19.85
CA ARG A 76 -8.63 -17.50 -19.24
C ARG A 76 -8.97 -16.08 -19.70
N GLY A 77 -9.44 -15.92 -20.93
CA GLY A 77 -9.99 -14.65 -21.42
C GLY A 77 -11.19 -14.19 -20.61
N GLN A 78 -12.17 -15.07 -20.40
CA GLN A 78 -13.38 -14.78 -19.62
C GLN A 78 -13.09 -14.48 -18.15
N GLU A 79 -12.15 -15.20 -17.55
CA GLU A 79 -11.67 -14.93 -16.20
C GLU A 79 -11.10 -13.51 -16.06
N LEU A 80 -10.32 -13.05 -17.04
CA LEU A 80 -9.78 -11.69 -17.11
C LEU A 80 -10.87 -10.64 -17.27
N LEU A 81 -11.86 -10.86 -18.13
CA LEU A 81 -12.99 -9.93 -18.30
C LEU A 81 -13.76 -9.68 -16.99
N ASN A 82 -13.77 -10.65 -16.08
CA ASN A 82 -14.39 -10.56 -14.76
C ASN A 82 -13.41 -10.12 -13.65
N SER A 83 -12.17 -9.79 -14.01
CA SER A 83 -11.13 -9.36 -13.09
C SER A 83 -11.04 -7.84 -12.99
N PHE A 84 -10.60 -7.36 -11.83
CA PHE A 84 -10.38 -5.93 -11.63
C PHE A 84 -9.21 -5.35 -12.41
N HIS A 85 -8.28 -6.18 -12.85
CA HIS A 85 -7.16 -5.74 -13.68
C HIS A 85 -7.63 -5.34 -15.09
N PHE A 86 -8.75 -5.90 -15.54
CA PHE A 86 -9.36 -5.58 -16.82
C PHE A 86 -10.50 -4.57 -16.69
N THR A 87 -11.44 -4.73 -15.76
CA THR A 87 -12.58 -3.81 -15.64
C THR A 87 -12.19 -2.45 -15.08
N TRP A 88 -11.14 -2.40 -14.24
CA TRP A 88 -10.77 -1.23 -13.43
C TRP A 88 -11.93 -0.63 -12.62
N GLU A 89 -12.93 -1.45 -12.34
CA GLU A 89 -14.18 -1.07 -11.68
C GLU A 89 -14.75 -2.28 -10.96
N ARG A 90 -15.36 -2.03 -9.80
CA ARG A 90 -16.04 -3.03 -9.00
C ARG A 90 -17.19 -2.41 -8.24
N GLU A 91 -18.24 -3.19 -8.08
CA GLU A 91 -19.24 -2.90 -7.07
C GLU A 91 -18.64 -3.08 -5.67
N ASP A 92 -18.90 -2.11 -4.80
CA ASP A 92 -18.57 -2.15 -3.38
C ASP A 92 -19.73 -1.57 -2.58
N PHE A 93 -19.87 -1.97 -1.32
CA PHE A 93 -20.85 -1.38 -0.40
C PHE A 93 -20.12 -0.59 0.67
N ILE A 94 -20.45 0.70 0.77
CA ILE A 94 -19.90 1.61 1.77
C ILE A 94 -21.01 2.00 2.73
N GLU A 95 -20.80 1.79 4.02
CA GLU A 95 -21.77 2.19 5.03
C GLU A 95 -22.03 3.71 4.95
N GLY A 96 -23.29 4.12 5.02
CA GLY A 96 -23.71 5.52 4.86
C GLY A 96 -23.83 6.02 3.41
N ARG A 97 -23.12 5.42 2.44
CA ARG A 97 -23.20 5.79 1.01
C ARG A 97 -24.04 4.81 0.18
N GLY A 98 -23.97 3.51 0.50
CA GLY A 98 -24.65 2.44 -0.23
C GLY A 98 -23.76 1.78 -1.30
N VAL A 99 -24.41 1.16 -2.29
CA VAL A 99 -23.72 0.48 -3.40
C VAL A 99 -23.03 1.52 -4.30
N THR A 100 -21.73 1.36 -4.47
CA THR A 100 -20.84 2.30 -5.17
C THR A 100 -19.89 1.55 -6.09
N TYR A 101 -19.64 2.08 -7.29
CA TYR A 101 -18.70 1.48 -8.25
C TYR A 101 -17.33 2.14 -8.15
N LEU A 102 -16.37 1.39 -7.60
CA LEU A 102 -15.02 1.87 -7.29
C LEU A 102 -13.97 1.19 -8.17
N GLY A 103 -12.93 1.93 -8.49
CA GLY A 103 -11.75 1.42 -9.19
C GLY A 103 -11.11 2.52 -10.01
N LYS A 104 -9.95 2.23 -10.61
CA LYS A 104 -9.17 3.23 -11.35
C LYS A 104 -9.96 3.91 -12.47
N ARG A 105 -11.03 3.29 -12.97
CA ARG A 105 -11.96 3.88 -13.94
C ARG A 105 -12.70 5.09 -13.38
N ASN A 106 -13.19 5.02 -12.15
CA ASN A 106 -14.09 6.03 -11.57
C ASN A 106 -13.47 6.85 -10.44
N LEU A 107 -12.33 6.40 -9.90
CA LEU A 107 -11.70 7.03 -8.76
C LEU A 107 -10.78 8.18 -9.16
N LEU A 108 -10.84 9.23 -8.35
CA LEU A 108 -9.88 10.31 -8.35
C LEU A 108 -8.67 9.95 -7.48
N ASN A 109 -7.54 10.53 -7.81
CA ASN A 109 -6.35 10.62 -6.97
C ASN A 109 -5.83 12.06 -7.00
N ASN A 110 -4.98 12.43 -6.05
CA ASN A 110 -4.28 13.72 -6.08
C ASN A 110 -2.89 13.63 -6.77
N PHE A 111 -2.74 12.71 -7.74
CA PHE A 111 -1.62 12.64 -8.66
C PHE A 111 -2.06 13.16 -10.03
N CYS A 112 -2.44 12.26 -10.94
CA CYS A 112 -2.94 12.60 -12.28
C CYS A 112 -4.45 12.81 -12.33
N THR A 113 -5.12 13.07 -11.20
CA THR A 113 -6.59 13.22 -11.09
C THR A 113 -7.35 11.93 -11.42
N GLY A 114 -7.89 11.78 -12.63
CA GLY A 114 -8.59 10.59 -13.11
C GLY A 114 -8.28 10.24 -14.57
N ILE A 115 -8.72 9.06 -15.02
CA ILE A 115 -8.32 8.53 -16.33
C ILE A 115 -9.15 9.04 -17.50
N PHE A 116 -10.39 9.46 -17.27
CA PHE A 116 -11.27 9.90 -18.35
C PHE A 116 -10.69 11.12 -19.09
N SER A 117 -10.84 11.15 -20.40
CA SER A 117 -10.17 12.05 -21.36
C SER A 117 -8.65 11.84 -21.51
N ASN A 118 -8.06 10.93 -20.73
CA ASN A 118 -6.63 10.64 -20.65
C ASN A 118 -6.32 9.14 -20.86
N GLU A 119 -7.31 8.34 -21.27
CA GLU A 119 -7.26 6.88 -21.30
C GLU A 119 -6.08 6.35 -22.11
N ALA A 120 -5.86 6.90 -23.31
CA ALA A 120 -4.80 6.42 -24.20
C ALA A 120 -3.39 6.45 -23.59
N THR A 121 -3.09 7.41 -22.70
CA THR A 121 -1.81 7.45 -21.98
C THR A 121 -1.86 6.64 -20.68
N CYS A 122 -2.95 6.74 -19.91
CA CYS A 122 -3.09 6.06 -18.62
C CYS A 122 -3.19 4.53 -18.73
N ASN A 123 -3.75 4.05 -19.84
CA ASN A 123 -4.06 2.65 -20.08
C ASN A 123 -2.89 1.88 -20.69
N ARG A 124 -1.69 2.49 -20.74
CA ARG A 124 -0.44 1.72 -20.85
C ARG A 124 -0.33 0.67 -19.73
N CYS A 125 -0.87 0.95 -18.55
CA CYS A 125 -0.91 0.00 -17.44
C CYS A 125 -2.18 -0.87 -17.38
N HIS A 126 -3.06 -0.81 -18.38
CA HIS A 126 -4.27 -1.63 -18.43
C HIS A 126 -3.95 -3.03 -18.98
N ALA A 127 -4.60 -4.06 -18.45
CA ALA A 127 -4.42 -5.46 -18.88
C ALA A 127 -5.17 -5.78 -20.20
N GLY A 128 -5.18 -4.81 -21.12
CA GLY A 128 -5.86 -4.92 -22.40
C GLY A 128 -5.30 -4.01 -23.49
N TYR A 129 -5.89 -4.15 -24.67
CA TYR A 129 -5.54 -3.48 -25.92
C TYR A 129 -6.68 -2.59 -26.40
N GLY A 130 -6.39 -1.32 -26.67
CA GLY A 130 -7.31 -0.40 -27.34
C GLY A 130 -8.27 0.35 -26.41
N TYR A 131 -8.01 0.40 -25.10
CA TYR A 131 -8.80 1.24 -24.19
C TYR A 131 -8.38 2.71 -24.34
N SER A 132 -8.82 3.36 -25.42
CA SER A 132 -8.46 4.74 -25.80
C SER A 132 -9.45 5.80 -25.30
N ASP A 133 -10.68 5.39 -25.01
CA ASP A 133 -11.79 6.26 -24.66
C ASP A 133 -12.94 5.46 -24.02
N LYS A 134 -14.04 6.13 -23.68
CA LYS A 134 -15.21 5.58 -22.98
C LYS A 134 -15.99 4.52 -23.76
N ASN A 135 -15.72 4.32 -25.05
CA ASN A 135 -16.39 3.31 -25.88
C ASN A 135 -15.66 1.97 -25.93
N PHE A 136 -14.63 1.76 -25.10
CA PHE A 136 -13.93 0.48 -25.02
C PHE A 136 -14.86 -0.68 -24.69
N ASP A 137 -14.74 -1.77 -25.45
CA ASP A 137 -15.54 -2.97 -25.26
C ASP A 137 -14.91 -3.89 -24.20
N PHE A 138 -15.44 -3.79 -22.98
CA PHE A 138 -15.05 -4.64 -21.85
C PHE A 138 -15.60 -6.08 -21.92
N THR A 139 -16.41 -6.42 -22.93
CA THR A 139 -16.97 -7.77 -23.11
C THR A 139 -16.18 -8.60 -24.12
N ASN A 140 -15.30 -7.97 -24.89
CA ASN A 140 -14.51 -8.63 -25.90
C ASN A 140 -13.20 -9.20 -25.31
N GLN A 141 -13.15 -10.52 -25.14
CA GLN A 141 -11.96 -11.23 -24.64
C GLN A 141 -10.73 -11.10 -25.53
N TYR A 142 -10.88 -10.79 -26.82
CA TYR A 142 -9.75 -10.53 -27.71
C TYR A 142 -9.02 -9.21 -27.38
N ASN A 143 -9.62 -8.36 -26.55
CA ASN A 143 -8.98 -7.15 -26.04
C ASN A 143 -8.09 -7.40 -24.82
N VAL A 144 -8.02 -8.62 -24.27
CA VAL A 144 -7.15 -8.95 -23.13
C VAL A 144 -5.68 -8.96 -23.58
N ASP A 145 -4.81 -8.36 -22.77
CA ASP A 145 -3.36 -8.45 -22.93
C ASP A 145 -2.80 -9.57 -22.04
N CYS A 146 -2.54 -10.72 -22.64
CA CYS A 146 -1.93 -11.85 -21.94
C CYS A 146 -0.44 -11.62 -21.63
N LEU A 147 0.24 -10.82 -22.45
CA LEU A 147 1.71 -10.73 -22.44
C LEU A 147 2.24 -9.84 -21.32
N VAL A 148 1.53 -8.77 -20.97
CA VAL A 148 1.97 -7.84 -19.91
C VAL A 148 2.23 -8.55 -18.57
N CYS A 149 1.47 -9.62 -18.29
CA CYS A 149 1.62 -10.40 -17.07
C CYS A 149 2.51 -11.65 -17.24
N HIS A 150 2.66 -12.17 -18.45
CA HIS A 150 3.24 -13.50 -18.68
C HIS A 150 4.54 -13.51 -19.49
N ASP A 151 4.96 -12.38 -20.06
CA ASP A 151 6.25 -12.30 -20.76
C ASP A 151 7.43 -12.53 -19.80
N ASN A 152 8.20 -13.61 -20.00
CA ASN A 152 9.43 -13.87 -19.26
C ASN A 152 10.70 -13.58 -20.07
N THR A 153 10.61 -12.97 -21.27
CA THR A 153 11.81 -12.47 -21.98
C THR A 153 12.26 -11.13 -21.44
N GLY A 154 11.34 -10.35 -20.86
CA GLY A 154 11.59 -8.98 -20.40
C GLY A 154 11.66 -7.98 -21.55
N SER A 155 11.19 -8.34 -22.75
CA SER A 155 11.22 -7.47 -23.93
C SER A 155 9.87 -6.88 -24.31
N TYR A 156 8.77 -7.37 -23.74
CA TYR A 156 7.43 -6.86 -24.05
C TYR A 156 7.20 -5.44 -23.51
N GLU A 157 6.89 -4.52 -24.41
CA GLU A 157 6.70 -3.10 -24.10
C GLU A 157 5.41 -2.54 -24.70
N LYS A 158 4.62 -1.82 -23.89
CA LYS A 158 3.41 -1.12 -24.33
C LYS A 158 3.72 0.31 -24.76
N LEU A 159 3.18 0.72 -25.91
CA LEU A 159 3.41 2.03 -26.50
C LEU A 159 2.84 3.15 -25.62
N ARG A 160 3.66 4.17 -25.35
CA ARG A 160 3.20 5.39 -24.65
C ARG A 160 2.13 6.11 -25.47
N GLY A 161 1.00 6.44 -24.86
CA GLY A 161 -0.15 7.02 -25.57
C GLY A 161 -0.82 6.06 -26.57
N GLY A 162 -0.48 4.76 -26.50
CA GLY A 162 -0.98 3.72 -27.41
C GLY A 162 -2.22 2.99 -26.92
N ALA A 163 -2.92 3.47 -25.88
CA ALA A 163 -4.14 2.84 -25.36
C ALA A 163 -3.96 1.34 -25.01
N GLY A 164 -2.77 0.98 -24.53
CA GLY A 164 -2.43 -0.39 -24.18
C GLY A 164 -1.88 -1.25 -25.33
N TYR A 165 -1.83 -0.76 -26.57
CA TYR A 165 -1.17 -1.48 -27.66
C TYR A 165 0.35 -1.59 -27.42
N PRO A 166 0.99 -2.69 -27.86
CA PRO A 166 2.44 -2.84 -27.79
C PRO A 166 3.17 -1.90 -28.76
N VAL A 167 4.45 -1.63 -28.48
CA VAL A 167 5.33 -0.97 -29.46
C VAL A 167 5.40 -1.81 -30.75
N PRO A 168 5.18 -1.23 -31.94
CA PRO A 168 5.25 -1.97 -33.21
C PRO A 168 6.65 -2.56 -33.47
N GLY A 169 6.69 -3.72 -34.13
CA GLY A 169 7.94 -4.35 -34.58
C GLY A 169 8.72 -5.12 -33.49
N GLN A 170 8.11 -5.38 -32.33
CA GLN A 170 8.69 -6.28 -31.33
C GLN A 170 8.72 -7.73 -31.83
N ASP A 171 9.68 -8.50 -31.33
CA ASP A 171 9.77 -9.94 -31.60
C ASP A 171 8.72 -10.71 -30.78
N PHE A 172 7.47 -10.63 -31.22
CA PHE A 172 6.35 -11.31 -30.58
C PHE A 172 6.51 -12.83 -30.63
N ARG A 173 7.18 -13.39 -31.64
CA ARG A 173 7.44 -14.83 -31.72
C ARG A 173 8.27 -15.29 -30.52
N THR A 174 9.37 -14.59 -30.22
CA THR A 174 10.19 -14.92 -29.04
C THR A 174 9.42 -14.69 -27.75
N ILE A 175 8.63 -13.62 -27.64
CA ILE A 175 7.82 -13.33 -26.45
C ILE A 175 6.80 -14.44 -26.17
N VAL A 176 5.95 -14.79 -27.15
CA VAL A 176 4.87 -15.78 -26.96
C VAL A 176 5.39 -17.18 -26.66
N GLN A 177 6.60 -17.52 -27.13
CA GLN A 177 7.23 -18.82 -26.89
C GLN A 177 7.85 -18.93 -25.48
N ASN A 178 8.09 -17.80 -24.82
CA ASN A 178 8.70 -17.73 -23.49
C ASN A 178 7.72 -17.24 -22.43
N VAL A 179 6.41 -17.26 -22.70
CA VAL A 179 5.41 -16.92 -21.69
C VAL A 179 5.44 -17.94 -20.55
N GLY A 180 5.25 -17.46 -19.31
CA GLY A 180 5.30 -18.31 -18.14
C GLY A 180 4.64 -17.71 -16.91
N ARG A 181 4.99 -18.25 -15.74
CA ARG A 181 4.50 -17.73 -14.46
C ARG A 181 4.95 -16.27 -14.28
N PRO A 182 4.03 -15.34 -13.90
CA PRO A 182 4.38 -13.95 -13.69
C PRO A 182 5.49 -13.77 -12.66
N THR A 183 6.37 -12.81 -12.91
CA THR A 183 7.44 -12.37 -12.03
C THR A 183 7.18 -10.95 -11.49
N LYS A 184 8.02 -10.50 -10.55
CA LYS A 184 8.06 -9.12 -10.04
C LYS A 184 8.21 -8.12 -11.17
N ALA A 185 8.94 -8.45 -12.25
CA ALA A 185 9.11 -7.58 -13.41
C ALA A 185 7.78 -7.32 -14.13
N ASN A 186 6.96 -8.36 -14.33
CA ASN A 186 5.65 -8.23 -14.97
C ASN A 186 4.70 -7.35 -14.16
N CYS A 187 4.64 -7.56 -12.84
CA CYS A 187 3.79 -6.78 -11.95
C CYS A 187 4.30 -5.33 -11.84
N GLY A 188 5.63 -5.21 -11.70
CA GLY A 188 6.37 -3.97 -11.57
C GLY A 188 6.21 -3.02 -12.74
N TYR A 189 6.08 -3.56 -13.96
CA TYR A 189 5.83 -2.77 -15.18
C TYR A 189 4.72 -1.72 -15.01
N CYS A 190 3.68 -2.07 -14.24
CA CYS A 190 2.59 -1.16 -13.90
C CYS A 190 2.73 -0.60 -12.48
N HIS A 191 3.02 -1.47 -11.50
CA HIS A 191 2.88 -1.14 -10.09
C HIS A 191 4.03 -0.28 -9.54
N PHE A 192 5.22 -0.32 -10.15
CA PHE A 192 6.35 0.53 -9.77
C PHE A 192 6.25 1.94 -10.36
N HIS A 193 5.42 2.12 -11.41
CA HIS A 193 5.36 3.35 -12.20
C HIS A 193 4.08 4.20 -11.98
N GLY A 194 3.28 3.85 -10.98
CA GLY A 194 2.06 4.59 -10.65
C GLY A 194 2.36 6.07 -10.37
N GLY A 195 1.54 6.97 -10.91
CA GLY A 195 1.76 8.42 -10.77
C GLY A 195 2.74 9.03 -11.78
N GLY A 196 3.21 8.24 -12.77
CA GLY A 196 3.96 8.73 -13.92
C GLY A 196 5.47 8.52 -13.87
N GLY A 197 5.98 7.70 -12.94
CA GLY A 197 7.41 7.38 -12.83
C GLY A 197 7.67 6.32 -11.75
N ASN A 198 8.92 5.83 -11.69
CA ASN A 198 9.35 4.87 -10.68
C ASN A 198 9.15 5.44 -9.25
N ASN A 199 8.59 4.63 -8.36
CA ASN A 199 8.30 4.93 -6.95
C ASN A 199 7.50 6.21 -6.66
N VAL A 200 6.83 6.82 -7.65
CA VAL A 200 6.14 8.11 -7.46
C VAL A 200 4.95 7.98 -6.51
N LYS A 201 4.09 6.99 -6.75
CA LYS A 201 2.81 6.86 -6.03
C LYS A 201 2.90 6.08 -4.72
N HIS A 202 3.28 4.81 -4.75
CA HIS A 202 3.14 3.92 -3.60
C HIS A 202 4.19 4.18 -2.52
N GLY A 203 5.45 4.40 -2.91
CA GLY A 203 6.56 4.61 -1.98
C GLY A 203 7.19 3.31 -1.47
N ASP A 204 6.46 2.19 -1.51
CA ASP A 204 6.94 0.86 -1.11
C ASP A 204 7.01 -0.14 -2.27
N LEU A 205 6.77 0.30 -3.50
CA LEU A 205 6.80 -0.52 -4.71
C LEU A 205 7.58 0.22 -5.81
N GLU A 206 8.76 -0.30 -6.13
CA GLU A 206 9.73 0.33 -7.04
C GLU A 206 10.61 -0.68 -7.78
N GLU A 207 11.24 -0.23 -8.87
CA GLU A 207 12.14 -1.06 -9.71
C GLU A 207 13.28 -1.70 -8.91
N ALA A 208 13.78 -1.04 -7.85
CA ALA A 208 14.85 -1.59 -7.03
C ALA A 208 14.48 -2.97 -6.42
N LEU A 209 13.19 -3.23 -6.19
CA LEU A 209 12.70 -4.51 -5.66
C LEU A 209 12.92 -5.70 -6.60
N LEU A 210 13.26 -5.47 -7.86
CA LEU A 210 13.61 -6.55 -8.80
C LEU A 210 14.92 -7.23 -8.40
N THR A 211 15.84 -6.48 -7.78
CA THR A 211 17.18 -6.96 -7.44
C THR A 211 17.60 -6.61 -6.01
N ALA A 212 16.68 -6.10 -5.20
CA ALA A 212 16.95 -5.63 -3.86
C ALA A 212 17.43 -6.76 -2.94
N SER A 213 18.21 -6.40 -1.92
CA SER A 213 18.54 -7.32 -0.84
C SER A 213 17.42 -7.39 0.21
N ARG A 214 17.55 -8.35 1.10
CA ARG A 214 16.72 -8.61 2.28
C ARG A 214 16.61 -7.40 3.21
N GLN A 215 17.53 -6.43 3.11
CA GLN A 215 17.48 -5.19 3.88
C GLN A 215 16.36 -4.25 3.41
N VAL A 216 16.09 -4.24 2.10
CA VAL A 216 14.99 -3.44 1.54
C VAL A 216 13.66 -4.12 1.80
N ASP A 217 13.55 -5.41 1.45
CA ASP A 217 12.36 -6.23 1.69
C ASP A 217 12.76 -7.68 2.00
N VAL A 218 12.35 -8.19 3.16
CA VAL A 218 12.73 -9.55 3.59
C VAL A 218 12.09 -10.67 2.78
N HIS A 219 10.97 -10.40 2.10
CA HIS A 219 10.21 -11.38 1.33
C HIS A 219 10.67 -11.39 -0.13
N MET A 220 10.83 -10.22 -0.74
CA MET A 220 11.21 -10.07 -2.15
C MET A 220 12.72 -10.01 -2.38
N GLY A 221 13.52 -9.84 -1.33
CA GLY A 221 14.98 -9.73 -1.44
C GLY A 221 15.63 -10.96 -2.10
N VAL A 222 16.55 -10.73 -3.04
CA VAL A 222 17.19 -11.78 -3.86
C VAL A 222 18.12 -12.70 -3.07
N ASP A 223 18.63 -12.22 -1.93
CA ASP A 223 19.42 -12.97 -0.94
C ASP A 223 18.55 -13.53 0.20
N GLY A 224 17.21 -13.46 0.05
CA GLY A 224 16.21 -13.97 0.98
C GLY A 224 15.31 -15.03 0.35
N ALA A 225 13.99 -14.94 0.62
CA ALA A 225 13.00 -15.85 0.04
C ALA A 225 12.75 -15.57 -1.46
N ASN A 226 13.17 -14.39 -1.97
CA ASN A 226 13.02 -13.95 -3.35
C ASN A 226 11.61 -14.19 -3.92
N LEU A 227 10.58 -13.94 -3.11
CA LEU A 227 9.19 -14.19 -3.51
C LEU A 227 8.83 -13.34 -4.74
N GLU A 228 7.99 -13.90 -5.59
CA GLU A 228 7.27 -13.18 -6.62
C GLU A 228 5.96 -12.60 -6.05
N CYS A 229 5.40 -11.57 -6.70
CA CYS A 229 4.17 -10.94 -6.20
C CYS A 229 3.03 -11.96 -6.03
N VAL A 230 2.94 -12.91 -6.96
CA VAL A 230 1.91 -13.97 -7.00
C VAL A 230 2.05 -15.02 -5.89
N ASP A 231 3.16 -15.05 -5.15
CA ASP A 231 3.32 -15.93 -3.99
C ASP A 231 2.45 -15.47 -2.81
N CYS A 232 2.43 -14.16 -2.53
CA CYS A 232 1.53 -13.57 -1.53
C CYS A 232 0.15 -13.25 -2.12
N HIS A 233 0.12 -12.70 -3.32
CA HIS A 233 -1.10 -12.35 -4.05
C HIS A 233 -1.68 -13.56 -4.78
N VAL A 234 -1.99 -14.61 -4.01
CA VAL A 234 -2.52 -15.87 -4.52
C VAL A 234 -3.72 -15.59 -5.42
N THR A 235 -3.63 -16.09 -6.64
CA THR A 235 -4.59 -15.82 -7.72
C THR A 235 -5.35 -17.08 -8.06
N GLN A 236 -6.67 -16.98 -8.16
CA GLN A 236 -7.54 -18.07 -8.60
C GLN A 236 -8.43 -17.56 -9.72
N ASN A 237 -8.50 -18.28 -10.84
CA ASN A 237 -9.28 -17.88 -12.01
C ASN A 237 -9.01 -16.42 -12.43
N HIS A 238 -7.72 -16.05 -12.47
CA HIS A 238 -7.21 -14.69 -12.69
C HIS A 238 -7.78 -13.57 -11.79
N VAL A 239 -8.41 -13.95 -10.68
CA VAL A 239 -8.82 -13.03 -9.62
C VAL A 239 -7.76 -13.04 -8.54
N MET A 240 -6.93 -12.00 -8.54
CA MET A 240 -5.81 -11.84 -7.62
C MET A 240 -6.29 -11.34 -6.23
N LYS A 241 -5.73 -11.92 -5.16
CA LYS A 241 -5.89 -11.40 -3.78
C LYS A 241 -5.08 -10.12 -3.56
N GLY A 242 -5.28 -9.47 -2.42
CA GLY A 242 -4.57 -8.25 -2.04
C GLY A 242 -5.24 -7.02 -2.64
N ARG A 243 -6.56 -6.90 -2.47
CA ARG A 243 -7.27 -5.66 -2.79
C ARG A 243 -6.56 -4.47 -2.13
N TYR A 244 -6.21 -3.46 -2.92
CA TYR A 244 -5.59 -2.24 -2.43
C TYR A 244 -6.63 -1.26 -1.90
N TYR A 245 -6.42 -0.72 -0.70
CA TYR A 245 -7.36 0.17 -0.01
C TYR A 245 -7.60 1.51 -0.72
N GLY A 246 -6.62 2.00 -1.49
CA GLY A 246 -6.80 3.20 -2.31
C GLY A 246 -7.75 3.01 -3.49
N VAL A 247 -8.23 1.79 -3.77
CA VAL A 247 -9.19 1.49 -4.86
C VAL A 247 -10.30 0.50 -4.49
N SER A 248 -10.47 0.16 -3.21
CA SER A 248 -11.54 -0.71 -2.72
C SER A 248 -11.87 -0.41 -1.27
N SER A 249 -13.17 -0.44 -0.96
CA SER A 249 -13.73 -0.04 0.34
C SER A 249 -14.04 -1.21 1.25
N ALA A 250 -14.36 -2.41 0.75
CA ALA A 250 -14.65 -3.55 1.62
C ALA A 250 -13.41 -4.32 2.07
N ASN A 251 -13.40 -4.76 3.33
CA ASN A 251 -12.36 -5.60 3.92
C ASN A 251 -12.45 -7.08 3.46
N THR A 252 -12.29 -7.34 2.17
CA THR A 252 -12.36 -8.69 1.59
C THR A 252 -11.21 -8.96 0.63
N ARG A 253 -10.87 -10.25 0.44
CA ARG A 253 -9.82 -10.69 -0.50
C ARG A 253 -8.48 -9.94 -0.30
N ARG A 254 -8.07 -9.78 0.95
CA ARG A 254 -6.77 -9.18 1.33
C ARG A 254 -5.65 -10.20 1.22
N ALA A 255 -4.42 -9.69 1.08
CA ALA A 255 -3.21 -10.43 1.34
C ALA A 255 -2.75 -10.03 2.75
N THR A 256 -2.44 -10.98 3.61
CA THR A 256 -2.14 -10.71 5.02
C THR A 256 -0.93 -11.52 5.49
N CYS A 257 -0.26 -11.00 6.53
CA CYS A 257 0.90 -11.65 7.12
C CYS A 257 0.54 -13.05 7.66
N GLU A 258 -0.68 -13.20 8.17
CA GLU A 258 -1.19 -14.43 8.81
C GLU A 258 -1.44 -15.59 7.82
N GLN A 259 -1.27 -15.36 6.51
CA GLN A 259 -1.27 -16.46 5.53
C GLN A 259 -0.03 -17.36 5.66
N CYS A 260 1.09 -16.80 6.15
CA CYS A 260 2.36 -17.50 6.33
C CYS A 260 2.83 -17.49 7.79
N HIS A 261 2.52 -16.42 8.53
CA HIS A 261 2.86 -16.27 9.94
C HIS A 261 1.68 -16.66 10.84
N THR A 262 1.96 -17.02 12.09
CA THR A 262 0.88 -17.18 13.07
C THR A 262 0.40 -15.81 13.55
N ALA A 263 -0.80 -15.74 14.13
CA ALA A 263 -1.34 -14.50 14.71
C ALA A 263 -0.57 -14.00 15.95
N ALA A 264 0.29 -14.84 16.53
CA ALA A 264 1.13 -14.53 17.69
C ALA A 264 2.57 -15.03 17.45
N PRO A 265 3.30 -14.41 16.49
CA PRO A 265 4.57 -14.93 16.00
C PRO A 265 5.76 -14.59 16.90
N HIS A 266 5.57 -13.95 18.05
CA HIS A 266 6.68 -13.52 18.90
C HIS A 266 6.86 -14.47 20.08
N LEU A 267 8.12 -14.72 20.46
CA LEU A 267 8.43 -15.39 21.73
C LEU A 267 8.09 -14.51 22.94
N ASP A 268 8.12 -13.19 22.75
CA ASP A 268 7.68 -12.23 23.75
C ASP A 268 6.15 -12.06 23.67
N ASN A 269 5.45 -12.57 24.69
CA ASN A 269 4.00 -12.47 24.78
C ASN A 269 3.50 -11.02 24.82
N MET A 270 4.30 -10.06 25.30
CA MET A 270 3.92 -8.65 25.26
C MET A 270 3.83 -8.15 23.82
N LEU A 271 4.70 -8.58 22.92
CA LEU A 271 4.58 -8.23 21.49
C LEU A 271 3.34 -8.86 20.87
N ASN A 272 3.00 -10.09 21.27
CA ASN A 272 1.78 -10.75 20.79
C ASN A 272 0.50 -10.01 21.22
N THR A 273 0.46 -9.39 22.41
CA THR A 273 -0.70 -8.58 22.82
C THR A 273 -0.85 -7.32 21.98
N HIS A 274 0.22 -6.79 21.38
CA HIS A 274 0.12 -5.61 20.52
C HIS A 274 -0.63 -5.89 19.22
N VAL A 275 -0.59 -7.13 18.70
CA VAL A 275 -1.26 -7.50 17.44
C VAL A 275 -2.78 -7.26 17.48
N GLU A 276 -3.38 -7.18 18.67
CA GLU A 276 -4.80 -6.82 18.83
C GLU A 276 -5.12 -5.41 18.30
N LYS A 277 -4.19 -4.46 18.43
CA LYS A 277 -4.41 -3.05 18.10
C LYS A 277 -3.35 -2.45 17.18
N ILE A 278 -2.28 -3.17 16.88
CA ILE A 278 -1.17 -2.74 16.02
C ILE A 278 -1.05 -3.71 14.86
N ALA A 279 -1.12 -3.21 13.63
CA ALA A 279 -0.89 -4.04 12.44
C ALA A 279 0.58 -4.47 12.36
N CYS A 280 0.85 -5.67 11.82
CA CYS A 280 2.22 -6.17 11.65
C CYS A 280 3.10 -5.18 10.86
N GLN A 281 2.51 -4.58 9.83
CA GLN A 281 3.13 -3.55 8.99
C GLN A 281 3.67 -2.38 9.82
N THR A 282 2.96 -1.94 10.87
CA THR A 282 3.35 -0.78 11.69
C THR A 282 4.72 -0.99 12.33
N CYS A 283 4.97 -2.17 12.89
CA CYS A 283 6.25 -2.47 13.53
C CYS A 283 7.32 -2.86 12.50
N HIS A 284 6.94 -3.56 11.44
CA HIS A 284 7.89 -4.18 10.52
C HIS A 284 8.21 -3.38 9.26
N ILE A 285 7.55 -2.23 9.04
CA ILE A 285 7.87 -1.27 7.97
C ILE A 285 8.15 0.10 8.62
N PRO A 286 9.31 0.25 9.32
CA PRO A 286 9.64 1.48 10.04
C PRO A 286 9.85 2.69 9.12
N GLU A 287 10.20 2.44 7.87
CA GLU A 287 10.37 3.41 6.80
C GLU A 287 10.06 2.77 5.43
N TYR A 288 9.64 3.59 4.47
CA TYR A 288 9.45 3.24 3.07
C TYR A 288 10.27 4.19 2.17
N ALA A 289 10.23 3.98 0.85
CA ALA A 289 11.09 4.68 -0.11
C ALA A 289 12.58 4.54 0.27
N LYS A 290 12.95 3.30 0.60
CA LYS A 290 14.28 2.93 1.12
C LYS A 290 15.40 3.10 0.09
N VAL A 291 15.08 3.02 -1.21
CA VAL A 291 16.07 3.09 -2.29
C VAL A 291 15.86 4.35 -3.12
N ASN A 292 14.69 4.52 -3.75
CA ASN A 292 14.37 5.72 -4.54
C ASN A 292 13.36 6.62 -3.83
N ALA A 293 13.44 7.91 -4.11
CA ALA A 293 12.51 8.89 -3.54
C ALA A 293 11.07 8.65 -4.00
N THR A 294 10.11 9.01 -3.16
CA THR A 294 8.70 9.02 -3.51
C THR A 294 8.14 10.44 -3.48
N LYS A 295 7.14 10.73 -4.31
CA LYS A 295 6.49 12.04 -4.29
C LYS A 295 5.59 12.14 -3.06
N MET A 296 5.80 13.15 -2.25
CA MET A 296 5.05 13.43 -1.02
C MET A 296 4.09 14.60 -1.17
N PHE A 297 4.35 15.48 -2.13
CA PHE A 297 3.51 16.62 -2.45
C PHE A 297 3.43 16.87 -3.96
N TRP A 298 2.26 17.29 -4.43
CA TRP A 298 2.07 17.74 -5.82
C TRP A 298 1.11 18.95 -5.89
N ASP A 299 1.63 20.10 -6.30
CA ASP A 299 0.85 21.32 -6.52
C ASP A 299 0.60 21.54 -8.02
N TRP A 300 -0.64 21.30 -8.48
CA TRP A 300 -1.01 21.62 -9.86
C TRP A 300 -1.20 23.12 -10.08
N SER A 301 -1.32 23.94 -9.03
CA SER A 301 -1.61 25.38 -9.18
C SER A 301 -0.52 26.19 -9.82
N THR A 302 0.70 25.67 -9.82
CA THR A 302 1.86 26.28 -10.48
C THR A 302 2.13 25.70 -11.86
N ALA A 303 1.34 24.72 -12.33
CA ALA A 303 1.49 24.20 -13.69
C ALA A 303 1.13 25.29 -14.71
N GLY A 304 1.89 25.35 -15.81
CA GLY A 304 1.70 26.28 -16.91
C GLY A 304 2.74 27.39 -17.01
N GLU A 305 3.64 27.56 -16.03
CA GLU A 305 4.68 28.60 -16.15
C GLU A 305 5.69 28.25 -17.23
N LEU A 306 6.16 29.29 -17.92
CA LEU A 306 7.10 29.21 -19.03
C LEU A 306 8.34 30.04 -18.71
N GLU A 307 9.50 29.55 -19.12
CA GLU A 307 10.76 30.30 -19.09
C GLU A 307 11.12 30.65 -20.54
N ASP A 308 11.28 31.94 -20.85
CA ASP A 308 11.52 32.45 -22.21
C ASP A 308 10.53 31.90 -23.26
N GLY A 309 9.26 31.73 -22.86
CA GLY A 309 8.19 31.21 -23.71
C GLY A 309 8.27 29.71 -24.00
N ARG A 310 9.07 28.94 -23.24
CA ARG A 310 9.20 27.49 -23.36
C ARG A 310 8.89 26.79 -22.05
N ALA A 311 8.37 25.57 -22.16
CA ALA A 311 8.22 24.68 -21.01
C ALA A 311 9.60 24.34 -20.45
N PHE A 312 9.69 24.25 -19.12
CA PHE A 312 10.92 23.93 -18.41
C PHE A 312 10.65 22.98 -17.25
N GLU A 313 11.73 22.43 -16.71
CA GLU A 313 11.70 21.51 -15.58
C GLU A 313 12.85 21.86 -14.64
N LEU A 314 12.60 21.77 -13.34
CA LEU A 314 13.59 21.93 -12.28
C LEU A 314 13.74 20.63 -11.53
N TYR A 315 14.96 20.35 -11.07
CA TYR A 315 15.33 19.11 -10.42
C TYR A 315 16.04 19.38 -9.09
N ASP A 316 15.83 18.50 -8.11
CA ASP A 316 16.65 18.48 -6.90
C ASP A 316 18.02 17.84 -7.13
N GLU A 317 18.86 17.81 -6.09
CA GLU A 317 20.21 17.22 -6.15
C GLU A 317 20.20 15.71 -6.41
N GLN A 318 19.09 15.02 -6.18
CA GLN A 318 18.91 13.59 -6.44
C GLN A 318 18.34 13.33 -7.85
N GLY A 319 18.06 14.37 -8.63
CA GLY A 319 17.50 14.26 -9.97
C GLY A 319 15.99 14.03 -9.99
N ASN A 320 15.27 14.30 -8.90
CA ASN A 320 13.80 14.27 -8.91
C ASN A 320 13.26 15.59 -9.45
N PRO A 321 12.23 15.58 -10.33
CA PRO A 321 11.63 16.80 -10.84
C PRO A 321 10.82 17.49 -9.73
N ILE A 322 11.29 18.64 -9.26
CA ILE A 322 10.63 19.47 -8.24
C ILE A 322 9.67 20.49 -8.85
N TYR A 323 9.81 20.77 -10.14
CA TYR A 323 8.85 21.54 -10.93
C TYR A 323 8.85 21.05 -12.38
N GLN A 324 7.68 20.97 -13.01
CA GLN A 324 7.55 20.77 -14.46
C GLN A 324 6.44 21.68 -14.98
N SER A 325 6.63 22.44 -16.07
CA SER A 325 5.55 23.28 -16.63
C SER A 325 4.25 22.52 -16.86
N ILE A 326 4.35 21.24 -17.24
CA ILE A 326 3.19 20.37 -17.51
C ILE A 326 2.47 19.86 -16.25
N LYS A 327 3.03 20.03 -15.05
CA LYS A 327 2.56 19.39 -13.82
C LYS A 327 2.60 20.27 -12.57
N GLY A 328 3.34 21.36 -12.56
CA GLY A 328 3.56 22.22 -11.39
C GLY A 328 4.61 21.65 -10.44
N ASP A 329 4.58 22.11 -9.18
CA ASP A 329 5.57 21.77 -8.16
C ASP A 329 5.36 20.38 -7.56
N ALA A 330 6.47 19.80 -7.10
CA ALA A 330 6.48 18.54 -6.37
C ALA A 330 7.53 18.52 -5.26
N ALA A 331 7.24 17.82 -4.17
CA ALA A 331 8.22 17.50 -3.13
C ALA A 331 8.43 16.00 -3.03
N TRP A 332 9.68 15.61 -2.79
CA TRP A 332 10.13 14.22 -2.79
C TRP A 332 10.85 13.88 -1.49
N GLN A 333 10.76 12.64 -1.05
CA GLN A 333 11.48 12.15 0.13
C GLN A 333 11.92 10.69 -0.02
N THR A 334 13.05 10.35 0.58
CA THR A 334 13.58 8.99 0.77
C THR A 334 13.53 8.61 2.25
N ASN A 335 13.55 7.31 2.56
CA ASN A 335 13.54 6.77 3.93
C ASN A 335 12.43 7.39 4.80
N VAL A 336 11.22 7.42 4.24
CA VAL A 336 10.11 8.16 4.81
C VAL A 336 9.50 7.37 5.96
N ILE A 337 9.35 8.03 7.10
CA ILE A 337 8.61 7.52 8.24
C ILE A 337 7.11 7.54 7.91
N PRO A 338 6.38 6.41 7.96
CA PRO A 338 4.94 6.41 7.80
C PRO A 338 4.23 7.27 8.84
N GLU A 339 3.09 7.84 8.46
CA GLU A 339 2.10 8.34 9.40
C GLU A 339 1.22 7.17 9.89
N TYR A 340 0.70 7.23 11.11
CA TYR A 340 0.02 6.09 11.74
C TYR A 340 -1.45 6.40 12.02
N PHE A 341 -2.35 5.57 11.50
CA PHE A 341 -3.80 5.78 11.58
C PHE A 341 -4.53 4.53 12.06
N TRP A 342 -5.60 4.74 12.81
CA TRP A 342 -6.59 3.69 13.06
C TRP A 342 -7.24 3.27 11.75
N PHE A 343 -7.35 1.95 11.56
CA PHE A 343 -7.93 1.41 10.35
C PHE A 343 -8.54 0.02 10.59
N ASN A 344 -9.81 -0.14 10.24
CA ASN A 344 -10.58 -1.39 10.35
C ASN A 344 -10.66 -2.18 9.03
N GLY A 345 -9.91 -1.74 8.02
CA GLY A 345 -9.87 -2.36 6.70
C GLY A 345 -10.99 -1.91 5.75
N THR A 346 -11.82 -0.94 6.16
CA THR A 346 -12.84 -0.32 5.31
C THR A 346 -12.55 1.15 5.05
N ALA A 347 -12.91 1.64 3.85
CA ALA A 347 -12.59 3.01 3.43
C ALA A 347 -13.72 3.64 2.62
N ASP A 348 -13.73 4.97 2.53
CA ASP A 348 -14.52 5.71 1.55
C ASP A 348 -13.62 6.45 0.56
N HIS A 349 -14.16 6.83 -0.59
CA HIS A 349 -13.45 7.52 -1.65
C HIS A 349 -14.28 8.70 -2.15
N PHE A 350 -13.63 9.85 -2.32
CA PHE A 350 -14.23 11.01 -2.94
C PHE A 350 -14.46 10.74 -4.43
N LEU A 351 -15.70 10.90 -4.87
CA LEU A 351 -16.12 10.70 -6.25
C LEU A 351 -16.33 12.04 -6.96
N LEU A 352 -16.28 12.02 -8.30
CA LEU A 352 -16.62 13.20 -9.13
C LEU A 352 -18.05 13.74 -8.90
N SER A 353 -18.94 12.95 -8.31
CA SER A 353 -20.29 13.36 -7.92
C SER A 353 -20.36 14.08 -6.57
N ASP A 354 -19.30 13.98 -5.76
CA ASP A 354 -19.29 14.47 -4.40
C ASP A 354 -18.98 15.96 -4.38
N LYS A 355 -19.43 16.64 -3.32
CA LYS A 355 -19.14 18.05 -3.11
C LYS A 355 -17.91 18.23 -2.25
N VAL A 356 -17.06 19.16 -2.65
CA VAL A 356 -15.91 19.63 -1.88
C VAL A 356 -16.42 20.32 -0.63
N ASP A 357 -15.96 19.84 0.53
CA ASP A 357 -16.15 20.52 1.80
C ASP A 357 -15.05 21.56 2.00
N THR A 358 -15.41 22.84 1.91
CA THR A 358 -14.48 23.96 2.05
C THR A 358 -14.26 24.38 3.51
N THR A 359 -14.86 23.67 4.47
CA THR A 359 -14.66 23.95 5.91
C THR A 359 -13.47 23.20 6.50
N GLU A 360 -13.04 22.13 5.83
CA GLU A 360 -11.87 21.34 6.19
C GLU A 360 -10.60 21.92 5.53
N ALA A 361 -9.45 21.76 6.20
CA ALA A 361 -8.17 22.24 5.67
C ALA A 361 -7.71 21.46 4.43
N PHE A 362 -8.06 20.18 4.35
CA PHE A 362 -7.75 19.31 3.21
C PHE A 362 -8.99 18.53 2.80
N LEU A 363 -9.26 18.49 1.50
CA LEU A 363 -10.18 17.53 0.94
C LEU A 363 -9.55 16.13 0.96
N ARG A 364 -10.21 15.19 1.62
CA ARG A 364 -9.80 13.79 1.66
C ARG A 364 -10.23 13.07 0.39
N ILE A 365 -9.26 12.69 -0.44
CA ILE A 365 -9.51 11.89 -1.64
C ILE A 365 -10.00 10.49 -1.27
N ASN A 366 -9.53 9.97 -0.15
CA ASN A 366 -10.06 8.78 0.48
C ASN A 366 -10.03 8.94 2.00
N THR A 367 -10.91 8.20 2.68
CA THR A 367 -10.97 8.17 4.14
C THR A 367 -10.79 6.74 4.61
N LEU A 368 -9.85 6.51 5.52
CA LEU A 368 -9.68 5.22 6.20
C LEU A 368 -10.59 5.21 7.43
N PHE A 369 -11.45 4.21 7.56
CA PHE A 369 -12.36 4.09 8.70
C PHE A 369 -11.75 3.28 9.84
N GLY A 370 -12.26 3.52 11.04
CA GLY A 370 -11.85 2.84 12.27
C GLY A 370 -11.36 3.84 13.31
N ASP A 371 -11.48 3.45 14.58
CA ASP A 371 -11.01 4.23 15.72
C ASP A 371 -10.53 3.29 16.84
N ALA A 372 -10.08 3.85 17.97
CA ALA A 372 -9.54 3.05 19.07
C ALA A 372 -10.56 2.07 19.70
N ASN A 373 -11.85 2.43 19.70
CA ASN A 373 -12.92 1.63 20.29
C ASN A 373 -13.47 0.57 19.34
N ASP A 374 -13.23 0.70 18.04
CA ASP A 374 -13.59 -0.31 17.05
C ASP A 374 -12.75 -1.59 17.27
N PRO A 375 -13.37 -2.75 17.55
CA PRO A 375 -12.66 -4.00 17.80
C PRO A 375 -11.89 -4.52 16.59
N GLU A 376 -12.31 -4.18 15.37
CA GLU A 376 -11.65 -4.61 14.13
C GLU A 376 -10.53 -3.65 13.71
N SER A 377 -10.44 -2.48 14.37
CA SER A 377 -9.48 -1.44 14.05
C SER A 377 -8.11 -1.70 14.67
N ARG A 378 -7.08 -1.58 13.83
CA ARG A 378 -5.66 -1.60 14.22
C ARG A 378 -4.97 -0.33 13.71
N ILE A 379 -3.83 0.01 14.29
CA ILE A 379 -2.98 1.10 13.81
C ILE A 379 -2.14 0.59 12.64
N TYR A 380 -2.25 1.24 11.49
CA TYR A 380 -1.53 0.94 10.25
C TYR A 380 -0.54 2.05 9.86
N PRO A 381 0.58 1.71 9.19
CA PRO A 381 1.47 2.69 8.59
C PRO A 381 0.92 3.14 7.23
N VAL A 382 0.92 4.45 7.00
CA VAL A 382 0.30 5.07 5.84
C VAL A 382 1.23 6.13 5.26
N LYS A 383 1.43 6.08 3.95
CA LYS A 383 1.93 7.21 3.17
C LYS A 383 0.78 8.19 2.98
N VAL A 384 0.96 9.43 3.41
CA VAL A 384 0.01 10.52 3.11
C VAL A 384 0.60 11.38 2.00
N HIS A 385 -0.02 11.32 0.83
CA HIS A 385 0.32 12.22 -0.27
C HIS A 385 -0.58 13.45 -0.19
N ARG A 386 0.02 14.63 -0.15
CA ARG A 386 -0.69 15.92 -0.13
C ARG A 386 -0.60 16.58 -1.49
N GLY A 387 -1.53 17.46 -1.83
CA GLY A 387 -1.44 18.17 -3.10
C GLY A 387 -2.50 19.24 -3.27
N ARG A 388 -2.43 19.98 -4.37
CA ARG A 388 -3.45 20.97 -4.76
C ARG A 388 -3.96 20.65 -6.15
N GLN A 389 -5.26 20.55 -6.32
CA GLN A 389 -5.89 20.16 -7.59
C GLN A 389 -7.10 21.04 -7.91
N PRO A 390 -7.46 21.18 -9.20
CA PRO A 390 -8.49 22.13 -9.59
C PRO A 390 -9.89 21.69 -9.12
N TYR A 391 -10.70 22.66 -8.72
CA TYR A 391 -12.11 22.49 -8.37
C TYR A 391 -12.94 23.68 -8.84
N ASP A 392 -14.25 23.47 -8.98
CA ASP A 392 -15.23 24.50 -9.33
C ASP A 392 -15.79 25.12 -8.03
N PRO A 393 -15.53 26.40 -7.72
CA PRO A 393 -16.00 27.02 -6.48
C PRO A 393 -17.51 27.31 -6.47
N VAL A 394 -18.18 27.25 -7.62
CA VAL A 394 -19.63 27.47 -7.72
C VAL A 394 -20.38 26.16 -7.50
N TYR A 395 -19.96 25.09 -8.18
CA TYR A 395 -20.58 23.77 -8.02
C TYR A 395 -20.02 22.96 -6.85
N LEU A 396 -18.88 23.38 -6.29
CA LEU A 396 -18.10 22.68 -5.28
C LEU A 396 -17.74 21.26 -5.73
N THR A 397 -17.22 21.10 -6.94
CA THR A 397 -16.85 19.79 -7.49
C THR A 397 -15.40 19.78 -7.91
N ILE A 398 -14.68 18.68 -7.67
CA ILE A 398 -13.36 18.50 -8.28
C ILE A 398 -13.49 18.54 -9.81
N LEU A 399 -12.57 19.27 -10.44
CA LEU A 399 -12.45 19.33 -11.89
C LEU A 399 -11.40 18.33 -12.35
N GLN A 400 -11.72 17.60 -13.41
CA GLN A 400 -10.78 16.72 -14.06
C GLN A 400 -10.39 17.31 -15.41
N ALA A 401 -9.14 17.75 -15.52
CA ALA A 401 -8.60 18.29 -16.75
C ALA A 401 -8.29 17.18 -17.77
N LYS A 402 -8.44 17.52 -19.05
CA LYS A 402 -7.80 16.78 -20.13
C LYS A 402 -6.30 17.06 -20.10
N LEU A 403 -5.51 16.06 -19.74
CA LEU A 403 -4.07 16.15 -19.58
C LEU A 403 -3.34 15.78 -20.88
N TRP A 404 -3.88 14.87 -21.69
CA TRP A 404 -3.16 14.28 -22.81
C TRP A 404 -3.95 14.31 -24.13
N ASP A 405 -3.21 14.49 -25.24
CA ASP A 405 -3.64 14.24 -26.61
C ASP A 405 -2.38 13.89 -27.43
N ARG A 406 -2.55 13.36 -28.64
CA ARG A 406 -1.44 13.15 -29.58
C ARG A 406 -1.06 14.46 -30.29
N GLU A 407 -2.01 15.36 -30.45
CA GLU A 407 -1.84 16.61 -31.20
C GLU A 407 -1.96 17.84 -30.30
N ALA A 408 -1.18 18.87 -30.60
CA ALA A 408 -1.33 20.18 -29.99
C ALA A 408 -2.63 20.87 -30.44
N GLY A 409 -3.11 21.81 -29.64
CA GLY A 409 -4.34 22.56 -29.90
C GLY A 409 -5.60 21.73 -29.73
N ARG A 410 -5.57 20.69 -28.89
CA ARG A 410 -6.71 19.78 -28.61
C ARG A 410 -7.19 19.86 -27.16
N GLY A 411 -6.71 20.86 -26.41
CA GLY A 411 -7.07 21.08 -25.01
C GLY A 411 -6.39 20.12 -24.07
N ALA A 412 -5.17 19.65 -24.39
CA ALA A 412 -4.41 18.77 -23.53
C ALA A 412 -3.38 19.56 -22.73
N LEU A 413 -3.52 19.61 -21.41
CA LEU A 413 -2.67 20.43 -20.54
C LEU A 413 -1.17 20.15 -20.73
N TRP A 414 -0.76 18.89 -20.92
CA TRP A 414 0.66 18.53 -21.05
C TRP A 414 1.31 18.98 -22.37
N ILE A 415 0.53 19.48 -23.32
CA ILE A 415 1.02 19.98 -24.62
C ILE A 415 0.71 21.47 -24.76
N ASP A 416 -0.55 21.83 -24.49
CA ASP A 416 -1.08 23.17 -24.75
C ASP A 416 -0.79 24.15 -23.61
N LEU A 417 -0.56 23.64 -22.39
CA LEU A 417 -0.35 24.44 -21.18
C LEU A 417 -1.47 25.47 -20.91
N ASP A 418 -2.69 25.16 -21.37
CA ASP A 418 -3.89 25.97 -21.23
C ASP A 418 -4.87 25.29 -20.27
N TRP A 419 -4.92 25.78 -19.03
CA TRP A 419 -5.77 25.25 -17.97
C TRP A 419 -7.26 25.35 -18.30
N GLU A 420 -7.73 26.53 -18.69
CA GLU A 420 -9.16 26.77 -18.96
C GLU A 420 -9.64 25.80 -20.04
N ARG A 421 -8.89 25.68 -21.13
CA ARG A 421 -9.25 24.78 -22.22
C ARG A 421 -9.21 23.30 -21.79
N ALA A 422 -8.22 22.91 -21.00
CA ALA A 422 -8.11 21.55 -20.50
C ALA A 422 -9.27 21.15 -19.57
N LEU A 423 -9.73 22.09 -18.72
CA LEU A 423 -10.87 21.89 -17.83
C LEU A 423 -12.18 21.80 -18.63
N VAL A 424 -12.40 22.69 -19.61
CA VAL A 424 -13.58 22.65 -20.49
C VAL A 424 -13.67 21.31 -21.22
N GLU A 425 -12.60 20.86 -21.86
CA GLU A 425 -12.62 19.60 -22.63
C GLU A 425 -12.74 18.37 -21.72
N GLY A 426 -12.06 18.36 -20.56
CA GLY A 426 -12.14 17.25 -19.60
C GLY A 426 -13.54 17.10 -19.00
N MET A 427 -14.15 18.19 -18.55
CA MET A 427 -15.50 18.18 -17.97
C MET A 427 -16.57 17.87 -19.02
N LYS A 428 -16.42 18.38 -20.25
CA LYS A 428 -17.28 18.03 -21.38
C LYS A 428 -17.22 16.53 -21.71
N TYR A 429 -16.03 15.94 -21.70
CA TYR A 429 -15.87 14.51 -21.96
C TYR A 429 -16.58 13.64 -20.92
N LEU A 430 -16.53 14.07 -19.66
CA LEU A 430 -17.18 13.48 -18.49
C LEU A 430 -18.70 13.73 -18.42
N ASP A 431 -19.26 14.59 -19.28
CA ASP A 431 -20.65 15.05 -19.21
C ASP A 431 -21.00 15.66 -17.83
N ARG A 432 -20.10 16.50 -17.31
CA ARG A 432 -20.23 17.15 -16.00
C ARG A 432 -20.37 18.66 -16.15
N PRO A 433 -21.23 19.31 -15.33
CA PRO A 433 -21.33 20.76 -15.31
C PRO A 433 -19.99 21.42 -14.98
N TYR A 434 -19.73 22.55 -15.64
CA TYR A 434 -18.62 23.44 -15.34
C TYR A 434 -19.14 24.87 -15.36
N SER A 435 -18.87 25.64 -14.29
CA SER A 435 -19.40 26.99 -14.13
C SER A 435 -18.67 28.05 -14.96
N GLY A 436 -17.52 27.69 -15.54
CA GLY A 436 -16.57 28.64 -16.12
C GLY A 436 -15.68 29.32 -15.07
N GLN A 437 -15.76 28.89 -13.81
CA GLN A 437 -14.87 29.32 -12.73
C GLN A 437 -14.15 28.11 -12.15
N TRP A 438 -12.88 28.31 -11.81
CA TRP A 438 -12.05 27.28 -11.23
C TRP A 438 -11.04 27.92 -10.28
N ASP A 439 -10.67 27.14 -9.28
CA ASP A 439 -9.63 27.46 -8.31
C ASP A 439 -8.97 26.14 -7.87
N PHE A 440 -8.05 26.17 -6.93
CA PHE A 440 -7.38 24.98 -6.39
C PHE A 440 -7.78 24.71 -4.95
N VAL A 441 -7.98 23.43 -4.63
CA VAL A 441 -8.23 22.96 -3.27
C VAL A 441 -7.08 22.06 -2.81
N ASP A 442 -6.70 22.21 -1.54
CA ASP A 442 -5.73 21.36 -0.89
C ASP A 442 -6.34 19.97 -0.64
N THR A 443 -5.56 18.93 -0.88
CA THR A 443 -6.02 17.54 -0.83
C THR A 443 -5.04 16.65 -0.10
N GLU A 444 -5.57 15.57 0.46
CA GLU A 444 -4.77 14.48 1.00
C GLU A 444 -5.30 13.12 0.56
N MET A 445 -4.38 12.19 0.34
CA MET A 445 -4.67 10.82 -0.04
C MET A 445 -3.86 9.87 0.84
N TYR A 446 -4.53 8.85 1.35
CA TYR A 446 -3.99 7.87 2.29
C TYR A 446 -3.65 6.57 1.55
N LEU A 447 -2.38 6.18 1.56
CA LEU A 447 -1.86 4.99 0.90
C LEU A 447 -1.22 4.07 1.94
N PRO A 448 -1.95 3.07 2.47
CA PRO A 448 -1.38 2.10 3.41
C PRO A 448 -0.15 1.40 2.83
N VAL A 449 0.91 1.33 3.63
CA VAL A 449 2.21 0.74 3.26
C VAL A 449 2.23 -0.74 3.63
N ASN A 450 2.61 -1.61 2.70
CA ASN A 450 2.50 -3.07 2.86
C ASN A 450 3.76 -3.86 2.42
N HIS A 451 4.68 -3.24 1.70
CA HIS A 451 5.93 -3.82 1.24
C HIS A 451 7.12 -3.11 1.88
N MET A 452 8.34 -3.50 1.48
CA MET A 452 9.60 -3.08 2.12
C MET A 452 9.67 -3.51 3.59
N VAL A 453 9.17 -4.71 3.90
CA VAL A 453 9.24 -5.26 5.25
C VAL A 453 10.72 -5.41 5.66
N SER A 454 11.12 -4.73 6.73
CA SER A 454 12.48 -4.74 7.25
C SER A 454 12.83 -6.06 7.97
N PRO A 455 14.12 -6.39 8.10
CA PRO A 455 14.57 -7.43 9.01
C PRO A 455 14.00 -7.24 10.43
N ALA A 456 13.72 -8.37 11.12
CA ALA A 456 13.17 -8.34 12.47
C ALA A 456 14.03 -7.54 13.48
N SER A 457 15.35 -7.46 13.27
CA SER A 457 16.27 -6.66 14.08
C SER A 457 16.09 -5.14 13.93
N GLU A 458 15.39 -4.70 12.90
CA GLU A 458 15.11 -3.29 12.57
C GLU A 458 13.63 -2.95 12.77
N ALA A 459 12.82 -3.90 13.23
CA ALA A 459 11.44 -3.61 13.61
C ALA A 459 11.41 -2.56 14.73
N LEU A 460 10.34 -1.77 14.77
CA LEU A 460 10.13 -0.77 15.82
C LEU A 460 10.22 -1.41 17.20
N GLN A 461 10.94 -0.76 18.09
CA GLN A 461 11.13 -1.13 19.48
C GLN A 461 10.16 -0.38 20.39
N CYS A 462 10.01 -0.85 21.63
CA CYS A 462 9.06 -0.26 22.60
C CYS A 462 9.21 1.26 22.71
N GLN A 463 10.44 1.75 22.79
CA GLN A 463 10.73 3.19 22.94
C GLN A 463 10.36 4.03 21.72
N ASP A 464 10.24 3.45 20.53
CA ASP A 464 9.84 4.19 19.33
C ASP A 464 8.37 4.65 19.44
N CYS A 465 7.55 3.88 20.15
CA CYS A 465 6.12 4.15 20.33
C CYS A 465 5.77 4.71 21.71
N HIS A 466 6.39 4.21 22.77
CA HIS A 466 6.13 4.57 24.18
C HIS A 466 6.93 5.79 24.64
N THR A 467 7.10 6.77 23.75
CA THR A 467 7.79 8.03 24.03
C THR A 467 6.85 9.21 23.88
N ARG A 468 6.95 10.17 24.81
CA ARG A 468 6.01 11.29 24.92
C ARG A 468 6.12 12.32 23.80
N THR A 469 7.32 12.55 23.27
CA THR A 469 7.60 13.55 22.25
C THR A 469 8.41 12.92 21.12
N ASN A 470 8.06 13.21 19.88
CA ASN A 470 8.72 12.66 18.68
C ASN A 470 8.70 11.13 18.61
N GLY A 471 7.69 10.49 19.22
CA GLY A 471 7.44 9.06 19.08
C GLY A 471 6.56 8.76 17.85
N ARG A 472 6.61 7.51 17.35
CA ARG A 472 5.82 7.03 16.21
C ARG A 472 4.33 7.21 16.42
N MET A 473 3.86 7.00 17.65
CA MET A 473 2.44 7.08 17.99
C MET A 473 1.95 8.48 18.37
N GLN A 474 2.73 9.55 18.14
CA GLN A 474 2.43 10.89 18.67
C GLN A 474 1.04 11.42 18.29
N PHE A 475 0.61 11.22 17.03
CA PHE A 475 -0.68 11.70 16.51
C PHE A 475 -1.80 10.66 16.56
N VAL A 476 -1.53 9.47 17.13
CA VAL A 476 -2.58 8.47 17.34
C VAL A 476 -3.44 8.89 18.53
N GLU A 477 -4.73 9.10 18.29
CA GLU A 477 -5.70 9.49 19.31
C GLU A 477 -6.50 8.29 19.85
N GLY A 478 -7.26 8.51 20.93
CA GLY A 478 -8.23 7.55 21.46
C GLY A 478 -7.67 6.36 22.24
N ALA A 479 -6.35 6.09 22.20
CA ALA A 479 -5.73 5.02 22.98
C ALA A 479 -4.85 5.51 24.15
N TYR A 480 -4.91 4.78 25.26
CA TYR A 480 -3.94 4.91 26.32
C TYR A 480 -2.66 4.14 25.97
N ILE A 481 -1.59 4.87 25.68
CA ILE A 481 -0.28 4.31 25.34
C ILE A 481 0.66 4.63 26.50
N PRO A 482 1.09 3.63 27.29
CA PRO A 482 2.03 3.84 28.40
C PRO A 482 3.25 4.65 27.97
N GLY A 483 3.70 5.60 28.79
CA GLY A 483 4.85 6.47 28.46
C GLY A 483 4.57 7.61 27.47
N LYS A 484 3.45 7.56 26.73
CA LYS A 484 2.99 8.62 25.82
C LYS A 484 1.78 9.37 26.37
N THR A 485 0.69 8.65 26.65
CA THR A 485 -0.60 9.24 27.07
C THR A 485 -0.59 9.50 28.58
N THR A 486 -1.08 10.67 29.00
CA THR A 486 -1.34 10.97 30.41
C THR A 486 -2.83 10.82 30.71
N ASN A 487 -3.16 10.39 31.92
CA ASN A 487 -4.54 10.36 32.40
C ASN A 487 -4.52 10.75 33.87
N ALA A 488 -5.06 11.92 34.20
CA ALA A 488 -4.94 12.48 35.55
C ALA A 488 -5.45 11.54 36.65
N ALA A 489 -6.50 10.74 36.41
CA ALA A 489 -7.02 9.78 37.38
C ALA A 489 -6.09 8.58 37.55
N VAL A 490 -5.64 7.98 36.44
CA VAL A 490 -4.69 6.84 36.47
C VAL A 490 -3.34 7.28 37.04
N ASP A 491 -2.84 8.43 36.63
CA ASP A 491 -1.57 9.00 37.08
C ASP A 491 -1.63 9.32 38.59
N SER A 492 -2.72 9.94 39.06
CA SER A 492 -2.92 10.21 40.49
C SER A 492 -3.03 8.94 41.31
N LEU A 493 -3.75 7.93 40.81
CA LEU A 493 -3.86 6.62 41.45
C LEU A 493 -2.49 5.93 41.51
N GLY A 494 -1.70 5.99 40.43
CA GLY A 494 -0.35 5.47 40.38
C GLY A 494 0.58 6.14 41.41
N VAL A 495 0.56 7.47 41.48
CA VAL A 495 1.30 8.23 42.49
C VAL A 495 0.86 7.85 43.90
N LEU A 496 -0.44 7.73 44.15
CA LEU A 496 -0.97 7.30 45.44
C LEU A 496 -0.50 5.89 45.82
N LEU A 497 -0.51 4.95 44.88
CA LEU A 497 -0.02 3.58 45.09
C LEU A 497 1.47 3.55 45.42
N ILE A 498 2.28 4.38 44.77
CA ILE A 498 3.71 4.51 45.08
C ILE A 498 3.91 5.05 46.50
N ILE A 499 3.19 6.11 46.88
CA ILE A 499 3.23 6.69 48.23
C ILE A 499 2.82 5.66 49.28
N MET A 500 1.70 4.96 49.05
CA MET A 500 1.20 3.94 49.98
C MET A 500 2.17 2.75 50.10
N SER A 501 2.79 2.32 49.01
CA SER A 501 3.81 1.27 49.02
C SER A 501 5.04 1.68 49.82
N PHE A 502 5.51 2.92 49.62
CA PHE A 502 6.64 3.48 50.36
C PHE A 502 6.35 3.57 51.86
N LEU A 503 5.16 4.05 52.24
CA LEU A 503 4.69 4.08 53.63
C LEU A 503 4.59 2.67 54.22
N GLY A 504 4.13 1.68 53.45
CA GLY A 504 4.07 0.28 53.86
C GLY A 504 5.46 -0.30 54.15
N VAL A 505 6.44 -0.06 53.28
CA VAL A 505 7.84 -0.49 53.47
C VAL A 505 8.46 0.15 54.70
N ILE A 506 8.28 1.46 54.90
CA ILE A 506 8.76 2.17 56.10
C ILE A 506 8.12 1.59 57.36
N THR A 507 6.80 1.40 57.35
CA THR A 507 6.07 0.83 58.49
C THR A 507 6.60 -0.57 58.84
N HIS A 508 6.81 -1.42 57.83
CA HIS A 508 7.39 -2.74 58.02
C HIS A 508 8.82 -2.68 58.58
N ALA A 509 9.66 -1.77 58.08
CA ALA A 509 11.02 -1.58 58.57
C ALA A 509 11.06 -1.10 60.04
N VAL A 510 10.19 -0.15 60.40
CA VAL A 510 10.04 0.34 61.78
C VAL A 510 9.58 -0.78 62.71
N ILE A 511 8.57 -1.56 62.33
CA ILE A 511 8.12 -2.72 63.12
C ILE A 511 9.26 -3.71 63.33
N ARG A 512 10.00 -4.06 62.27
CA ARG A 512 11.17 -4.95 62.38
C ARG A 512 12.22 -4.41 63.33
N TYR A 513 12.53 -3.12 63.25
CA TYR A 513 13.50 -2.47 64.14
C TYR A 513 13.08 -2.52 65.61
N ILE A 514 11.82 -2.20 65.90
CA ILE A 514 11.26 -2.24 67.26
C ILE A 514 11.26 -3.68 67.80
N SER A 515 10.81 -4.65 67.01
CA SER A 515 10.83 -6.07 67.40
C SER A 515 12.24 -6.59 67.64
N HIS A 516 13.22 -6.21 66.82
CA HIS A 516 14.62 -6.58 67.04
C HIS A 516 15.18 -5.98 68.34
N ARG A 517 14.88 -4.71 68.64
CA ARG A 517 15.27 -4.07 69.92
C ARG A 517 14.63 -4.78 71.11
N LYS A 518 13.33 -5.13 71.05
CA LYS A 518 12.67 -5.88 72.12
C LYS A 518 13.28 -7.26 72.34
N ASN A 519 13.63 -7.99 71.28
CA ASN A 519 14.28 -9.29 71.41
C ASN A 519 15.69 -9.19 72.01
N LYS A 520 16.46 -8.13 71.71
CA LYS A 520 17.77 -7.90 72.34
C LYS A 520 17.67 -7.69 73.86
N VAL A 521 16.64 -6.96 74.32
CA VAL A 521 16.40 -6.70 75.75
C VAL A 521 16.04 -7.97 76.52
N VAL A 522 15.34 -8.93 75.88
CA VAL A 522 14.95 -10.21 76.48
C VAL A 522 16.11 -11.22 76.52
N THR A 523 17.10 -11.10 75.63
CA THR A 523 18.31 -11.96 75.63
C THR A 523 19.46 -11.44 76.51
N SER A 524 19.37 -10.19 77.00
CA SER A 524 20.35 -9.58 77.91
C SER A 524 19.91 -9.55 79.38
N SER A 525 18.76 -10.17 79.69
CA SER A 525 18.24 -10.49 81.02
C SER A 525 18.28 -11.99 81.21
#